data_AF-A0A973JV68-F1
#
_entry.id   AF-A0A973JV68-F1
#
_cell.length_a   1.000
_cell.length_b   1.000
_cell.length_c   1.000
_cell.angle_alpha   90.00
_cell.angle_beta   90.00
_cell.angle_gamma   90.00
#
_symmetry.space_group_name_H-M   'P 1'
#
loop_
_entity.id
_entity.type
_entity.pdbx_description
1 polymer ?
#
loop_
_entity_poly.entity_id
_entity_poly.type
_entity_poly.pdbx_seq_one_letter_code
_entity_poly.pdbx_strand_id
1 'polypeptide(L)' 'QTVADEEKLESYRIVFNTGAGAGQTVWHAHAHVLGGRGLEWPPG' A
#
# COMPACT_ATOMS: atom_id res chain seq x y z
N GLN A 1 -7.66 7.17 8.07
CA GLN A 1 -8.09 6.77 6.72
C GLN A 1 -8.20 7.94 5.76
N THR A 2 -7.82 9.17 6.17
CA THR A 2 -7.88 10.40 5.35
C THR A 2 -7.43 10.22 3.90
N VAL A 3 -6.26 9.62 3.64
CA VAL A 3 -5.76 9.37 2.27
C VAL A 3 -6.70 8.45 1.46
N ALA A 4 -7.24 7.40 2.08
CA ALA A 4 -8.17 6.50 1.41
C ALA A 4 -9.54 7.16 1.18
N ASP A 5 -10.00 7.98 2.13
CA ASP A 5 -11.24 8.72 2.03
C ASP A 5 -11.18 9.80 0.92
N GLU A 6 -10.05 10.52 0.82
CA GLU A 6 -9.76 11.50 -0.24
C GLU A 6 -9.79 10.86 -1.63
N GLU A 7 -9.26 9.63 -1.75
CA GLU A 7 -9.27 8.82 -2.98
C GLU A 7 -10.58 8.04 -3.19
N LYS A 8 -11.60 8.24 -2.32
CA LYS A 8 -12.92 7.58 -2.37
C LYS A 8 -12.84 6.05 -2.41
N LEU A 9 -11.89 5.48 -1.68
CA LEU A 9 -11.68 4.04 -1.59
C LEU A 9 -12.60 3.43 -0.51
N GLU A 10 -13.52 2.56 -0.91
CA GLU A 10 -14.38 1.81 0.04
C GLU A 10 -13.61 0.70 0.78
N SER A 11 -12.58 0.15 0.15
CA SER A 11 -11.67 -0.84 0.75
C SER A 11 -10.26 -0.65 0.20
N TYR A 12 -9.25 -0.91 1.04
CA TYR A 12 -7.85 -0.71 0.69
C TYR A 12 -6.92 -1.64 1.49
N ARG A 13 -5.69 -1.83 1.01
CA ARG A 13 -4.58 -2.52 1.70
C ARG A 13 -3.47 -1.52 1.99
N ILE A 14 -2.92 -1.59 3.19
CA ILE A 14 -1.70 -0.86 3.55
C ILE A 14 -0.51 -1.80 3.43
N VAL A 15 0.55 -1.37 2.75
CA VAL A 15 1.80 -2.14 2.59
C VAL A 15 2.99 -1.31 3.07
N PHE A 16 3.82 -1.92 3.91
CA PHE A 16 5.13 -1.40 4.31
C PHE A 16 6.21 -2.33 3.77
N ASN A 17 7.05 -1.82 2.89
CA ASN A 17 8.19 -2.56 2.37
C ASN A 17 9.42 -2.24 3.21
N THR A 18 10.10 -3.27 3.72
CA THR A 18 11.35 -3.13 4.48
C THR A 18 12.45 -3.91 3.80
N GLY A 19 13.50 -3.20 3.36
CA GLY A 19 14.62 -3.78 2.63
C GLY A 19 14.38 -3.91 1.13
N ALA A 20 15.47 -3.98 0.37
CA ALA A 20 15.44 -4.03 -1.10
C ALA A 20 14.69 -5.24 -1.66
N GLY A 21 14.76 -6.40 -0.98
CA GLY A 21 14.05 -7.63 -1.38
C GLY A 21 12.52 -7.54 -1.28
N ALA A 22 12.00 -6.61 -0.47
CA ALA A 22 10.58 -6.28 -0.39
C ALA A 22 10.18 -5.13 -1.34
N GLY A 23 11.10 -4.67 -2.21
CA GLY A 23 10.83 -3.57 -3.15
C GLY A 23 10.97 -2.16 -2.57
N GLN A 24 11.61 -1.97 -1.41
CA GLN A 24 11.88 -0.63 -0.88
C GLN A 24 12.91 0.11 -1.75
N THR A 25 12.53 1.29 -2.27
CA THR A 25 13.42 2.15 -3.08
C THR A 25 13.73 3.49 -2.40
N VAL A 26 12.86 3.96 -1.50
CA VAL A 26 13.08 5.16 -0.68
C VAL A 26 13.35 4.75 0.77
N TRP A 27 14.52 5.13 1.29
CA TRP A 27 15.03 4.72 2.61
C TRP A 27 14.50 5.60 3.75
N HIS A 28 13.18 5.69 3.83
CA HIS A 28 12.41 6.26 4.93
C HIS A 28 11.20 5.38 5.19
N ALA A 29 10.66 5.34 6.40
CA ALA A 29 9.44 4.59 6.68
C ALA A 29 8.27 5.20 5.91
N HIS A 30 7.69 4.45 4.97
CA HIS A 30 6.54 4.89 4.19
C HIS A 30 5.56 3.74 4.02
N ALA A 31 4.29 4.09 3.83
CA ALA A 31 3.21 3.16 3.62
C ALA A 31 2.59 3.41 2.26
N HIS A 32 2.31 2.35 1.51
CA HIS A 32 1.47 2.41 0.32
C HIS A 32 0.01 2.18 0.72
N VAL A 33 -0.90 2.97 0.17
CA VAL A 33 -2.35 2.73 0.24
C VAL A 33 -2.79 2.25 -1.15
N LEU A 34 -3.24 1.00 -1.27
CA LEU A 34 -3.71 0.42 -2.52
C LEU A 34 -5.20 0.11 -2.43
N GLY A 35 -5.98 0.55 -3.42
CA GLY A 35 -7.42 0.25 -3.50
C GLY A 35 -7.97 0.53 -4.89
N GLY A 36 -9.30 0.56 -5.01
CA GLY A 36 -10.00 0.86 -6.27
C GLY A 36 -10.13 -0.32 -7.24
N ARG A 37 -9.66 -1.51 -6.83
CA ARG A 37 -9.79 -2.77 -7.55
C ARG A 37 -9.70 -3.97 -6.59
N GLY A 38 -10.05 -5.16 -7.08
CA GLY A 38 -9.74 -6.40 -6.38
C GLY A 38 -8.22 -6.58 -6.24
N LEU A 39 -7.76 -6.87 -5.02
CA LEU A 39 -6.35 -7.15 -4.72
C LEU A 39 -6.17 -8.65 -4.47
N GLU A 40 -5.20 -9.23 -5.16
CA GLU A 40 -4.89 -10.66 -5.06
C GLU A 40 -4.13 -11.00 -3.77
N TRP A 41 -4.01 -12.31 -3.52
CA TRP A 41 -3.26 -12.92 -2.44
C TRP A 41 -2.48 -14.14 -2.98
N PRO A 42 -1.17 -14.29 -2.70
CA PRO A 42 -0.34 -13.47 -1.80
C PRO A 42 -0.01 -12.06 -2.34
N PRO A 43 0.31 -11.08 -1.46
CA PRO A 43 0.49 -9.67 -1.80
C PRO A 43 1.96 -9.38 -2.13
N GLY A 44 2.47 -10.07 -3.16
CA GLY A 44 3.87 -10.00 -3.59
C GLY A 44 4.37 -8.59 -3.87
#